data_AF-A0A9D7GZY2-F1
#
_entry.id   AF-A0A9D7GZY2-F1
#
_cell.length_a   1.000
_cell.length_b   1.000
_cell.length_c   1.000
_cell.angle_alpha   90.00
_cell.angle_beta   90.00
_cell.angle_gamma   90.00
#
_symmetry.space_group_name_H-M   'P 1'
#
loop_
_entity.id
_entity.type
_entity.pdbx_description
1 polymer ?
#
loop_
_entity_poly.entity_id
_entity_poly.type
_entity_poly.pdbx_seq_one_letter_code
_entity_poly.pdbx_strand_id
1 'polypeptide(L)'
;MTRSSFFLLSALVLGAVPACSDPIQSGIIEAQGKEIEGIPKGPLHRSGQPCVACHSKNGPASNSIFTVAGTIFQGPSKLVGVNNAEVRMTDSLGTKHVTKTNCVGNFMVKPDEWDPKFPILVAVAKGGTLRRMNSVIGREASCGSCHTPNLDRDPTSQLVQVFLFGTEEVGAGPVECEVDPRIR
;
A
#
# COMPACT_ATOMS: atom_id res chain seq x y z
N MET A 1 6.64 -30.07 -69.70
CA MET A 1 6.90 -28.73 -69.11
C MET A 1 5.83 -28.48 -68.06
N THR A 2 6.17 -28.74 -66.80
CA THR A 2 5.27 -28.80 -65.65
C THR A 2 5.01 -27.40 -65.08
N ARG A 3 3.73 -27.05 -64.90
CA ARG A 3 3.27 -25.81 -64.27
C ARG A 3 3.27 -25.99 -62.74
N SER A 4 4.20 -25.34 -62.04
CA SER A 4 4.17 -25.25 -60.58
C SER A 4 3.32 -24.07 -60.15
N SER A 5 2.21 -24.35 -59.48
CA SER A 5 1.36 -23.35 -58.82
C SER A 5 1.93 -23.06 -57.43
N PHE A 6 2.31 -21.81 -57.17
CA PHE A 6 2.70 -21.34 -55.84
C PHE A 6 1.45 -21.06 -55.00
N PHE A 7 1.18 -21.90 -54.01
CA PHE A 7 0.20 -21.61 -52.95
C PHE A 7 0.86 -20.72 -51.89
N LEU A 8 0.40 -19.47 -51.78
CA LEU A 8 0.69 -18.58 -50.66
C LEU A 8 -0.17 -18.98 -49.46
N LEU A 9 0.41 -19.67 -48.47
CA LEU A 9 -0.19 -19.79 -47.14
C LEU A 9 0.11 -18.51 -46.36
N SER A 10 -0.89 -17.63 -46.25
CA SER A 10 -0.87 -16.50 -45.31
C SER A 10 -1.32 -17.03 -43.94
N ALA A 11 -0.38 -17.23 -43.02
CA ALA A 11 -0.67 -17.63 -41.65
C ALA A 11 -1.18 -16.40 -40.87
N LEU A 12 -2.50 -16.33 -40.68
CA LEU A 12 -3.15 -15.36 -39.81
C LEU A 12 -2.86 -15.77 -38.35
N VAL A 13 -1.81 -15.20 -37.76
CA VAL A 13 -1.52 -15.33 -36.32
C VAL A 13 -2.58 -14.52 -35.57
N LEU A 14 -3.64 -15.18 -35.10
CA LEU A 14 -4.55 -14.60 -34.12
C LEU A 14 -3.77 -14.37 -32.82
N GLY A 15 -3.41 -13.11 -32.58
CA GLY A 15 -2.84 -12.69 -31.30
C GLY A 15 -3.84 -12.97 -30.19
N ALA A 16 -3.52 -13.91 -29.31
CA ALA A 16 -4.23 -14.12 -28.07
C ALA A 16 -4.02 -12.88 -27.19
N VAL A 17 -4.97 -11.95 -27.22
CA VAL A 17 -5.08 -10.90 -26.20
C VAL A 17 -5.35 -11.58 -24.86
N PRO A 18 -4.49 -11.46 -23.85
CA PRO A 18 -4.75 -12.07 -22.55
C PRO A 18 -5.92 -11.33 -21.92
N ALA A 19 -7.12 -11.91 -22.00
CA ALA A 19 -8.36 -11.40 -21.40
C ALA A 19 -8.38 -11.46 -19.86
N CYS A 20 -7.21 -11.54 -19.20
CA CYS A 20 -7.07 -11.75 -17.76
C CYS A 20 -6.37 -10.60 -17.03
N SER A 21 -6.16 -9.44 -17.66
CA SER A 21 -5.71 -8.24 -16.95
C SER A 21 -6.91 -7.44 -16.44
N ASP A 22 -7.04 -7.26 -15.13
CA ASP A 22 -7.99 -6.30 -14.55
C ASP A 22 -7.50 -4.87 -14.86
N PRO A 23 -8.20 -4.11 -15.72
CA PRO A 23 -7.78 -2.76 -16.10
C PRO A 23 -7.86 -1.77 -14.94
N ILE A 24 -8.74 -2.01 -13.95
CA ILE A 24 -8.86 -1.14 -12.76
C ILE A 24 -7.64 -1.33 -11.87
N GLN A 25 -7.30 -2.58 -11.56
CA GLN A 25 -6.10 -2.87 -10.77
C GLN A 25 -4.83 -2.38 -11.47
N SER A 26 -4.73 -2.60 -12.78
CA SER A 26 -3.57 -2.16 -13.58
C SER A 26 -3.43 -0.63 -13.58
N GLY A 27 -4.54 0.10 -13.71
CA GLY A 27 -4.54 1.57 -13.61
C GLY A 27 -4.13 2.09 -12.24
N ILE A 28 -4.55 1.45 -11.15
CA ILE A 28 -4.12 1.81 -9.78
C ILE A 28 -2.61 1.58 -9.60
N ILE A 29 -2.07 0.50 -10.16
CA ILE A 29 -0.63 0.21 -10.10
C ILE A 29 0.16 1.23 -10.94
N GLU A 30 -0.29 1.53 -12.15
CA GLU A 30 0.36 2.50 -13.04
C GLU A 30 0.38 3.92 -12.43
N ALA A 31 -0.72 4.34 -11.81
CA ALA A 31 -0.84 5.64 -11.16
C ALA A 31 0.13 5.84 -9.99
N GLN A 32 0.69 4.77 -9.43
CA GLN A 32 1.73 4.85 -8.38
C GLN A 32 3.13 5.16 -8.94
N GLY A 33 3.30 5.17 -10.26
CA GLY A 33 4.57 5.46 -10.92
C GLY A 33 5.62 4.36 -10.75
N LYS A 34 6.82 4.63 -11.27
CA LYS A 34 7.96 3.70 -11.22
C LYS A 34 8.48 3.55 -9.78
N GLU A 35 9.20 2.46 -9.52
CA GLU A 35 9.95 2.32 -8.27
C GLU A 35 10.99 3.45 -8.16
N ILE A 36 11.33 3.82 -6.93
CA ILE A 36 12.34 4.84 -6.65
C ILE A 36 13.73 4.22 -6.83
N GLU A 37 14.58 4.86 -7.62
CA GLU A 37 15.96 4.43 -7.81
C GLU A 37 16.73 4.41 -6.49
N GLY A 38 17.51 3.35 -6.27
CA GLY A 38 18.29 3.15 -5.04
C GLY A 38 17.51 2.59 -3.85
N ILE A 39 16.19 2.37 -3.97
CA ILE A 39 15.39 1.67 -2.96
C ILE A 39 15.05 0.27 -3.49
N PRO A 40 15.63 -0.81 -2.94
CA PRO A 40 15.29 -2.16 -3.34
C PRO A 40 13.81 -2.47 -3.12
N LYS A 41 13.24 -3.33 -3.98
CA LYS A 41 11.93 -3.93 -3.70
C LYS A 41 12.02 -4.71 -2.38
N GLY A 42 11.16 -4.37 -1.44
CA GLY A 42 11.19 -4.91 -0.10
C GLY A 42 10.34 -4.08 0.86
N PRO A 43 10.41 -4.36 2.17
CA PRO A 43 9.56 -3.71 3.18
C PRO A 43 9.65 -2.18 3.23
N LEU A 44 10.76 -1.62 2.73
CA LEU A 44 11.04 -0.19 2.80
C LEU A 44 10.62 0.60 1.55
N HIS A 45 10.12 -0.06 0.51
CA HIS A 45 9.72 0.64 -0.69
C HIS A 45 8.34 1.30 -0.54
N ARG A 46 8.08 2.33 -1.37
CA ARG A 46 6.74 2.86 -1.64
C ARG A 46 5.93 3.28 -0.41
N SER A 47 6.58 3.90 0.58
CA SER A 47 5.90 4.49 1.74
C SER A 47 4.77 5.43 1.32
N GLY A 48 3.60 5.25 1.92
CA GLY A 48 2.40 6.06 1.69
C GLY A 48 1.56 5.63 0.49
N GLN A 49 1.96 4.61 -0.27
CA GLN A 49 1.22 4.08 -1.42
C GLN A 49 0.34 2.86 -1.05
N PRO A 50 -0.69 2.53 -1.85
CA PRO A 50 -1.58 1.40 -1.54
C PRO A 50 -0.91 0.04 -1.83
N CYS A 51 -0.24 -0.54 -0.84
CA CYS A 51 0.57 -1.75 -1.00
C CYS A 51 -0.20 -2.94 -1.58
N VAL A 52 -1.47 -3.13 -1.19
CA VAL A 52 -2.30 -4.28 -1.62
C VAL A 52 -2.68 -4.20 -3.11
N ALA A 53 -2.54 -3.02 -3.75
CA ALA A 53 -2.68 -2.93 -5.20
C ALA A 53 -1.69 -3.87 -5.93
N CYS A 54 -0.45 -3.93 -5.44
CA CYS A 54 0.58 -4.84 -5.95
C CYS A 54 0.59 -6.20 -5.23
N HIS A 55 0.39 -6.18 -3.91
CA HIS A 55 0.49 -7.34 -3.01
C HIS A 55 -0.87 -7.99 -2.76
N SER A 56 -1.55 -8.36 -3.84
CA SER A 56 -2.81 -9.11 -3.83
C SER A 56 -2.70 -10.35 -4.72
N LYS A 57 -3.70 -11.24 -4.64
CA LYS A 57 -3.72 -12.50 -5.42
C LYS A 57 -3.55 -12.27 -6.93
N ASN A 58 -4.08 -11.16 -7.44
CA ASN A 58 -4.05 -10.82 -8.86
C ASN A 58 -2.98 -9.75 -9.19
N GLY A 59 -2.22 -9.30 -8.19
CA GLY A 59 -1.21 -8.27 -8.36
C GLY A 59 0.15 -8.83 -8.82
N PRO A 60 1.05 -7.96 -9.29
CA PRO A 60 2.40 -8.33 -9.71
C PRO A 60 3.27 -8.93 -8.59
N ALA A 61 2.90 -8.74 -7.32
CA ALA A 61 3.56 -9.33 -6.15
C ALA A 61 2.69 -10.41 -5.48
N SER A 62 1.96 -11.20 -6.27
CA SER A 62 1.06 -12.27 -5.81
C SER A 62 1.74 -13.41 -5.04
N ASN A 63 3.07 -13.51 -5.10
CA ASN A 63 3.86 -14.41 -4.26
C ASN A 63 4.11 -13.88 -2.84
N SER A 64 3.73 -12.64 -2.53
CA SER A 64 3.90 -12.01 -1.22
C SER A 64 2.68 -11.14 -0.90
N ILE A 65 1.49 -11.74 -0.81
CA ILE A 65 0.25 -11.03 -0.56
C ILE A 65 0.14 -10.47 0.86
N PHE A 66 -0.58 -9.35 1.01
CA PHE A 66 -0.91 -8.75 2.31
C PHE A 66 -2.43 -8.73 2.53
N THR A 67 -2.85 -8.90 3.78
CA THR A 67 -4.26 -8.81 4.21
C THR A 67 -4.63 -7.43 4.73
N VAL A 68 -3.66 -6.70 5.31
CA VAL A 68 -3.74 -5.26 5.61
C VAL A 68 -2.35 -4.66 5.50
N ALA A 69 -2.21 -3.49 4.89
CA ALA A 69 -0.93 -2.79 4.80
C ALA A 69 -1.10 -1.27 4.72
N GLY A 70 -0.05 -0.55 5.10
CA GLY A 70 -0.05 0.91 5.05
C GLY A 70 1.21 1.53 5.64
N THR A 71 1.17 2.84 5.80
CA THR A 71 2.30 3.64 6.29
C THR A 71 1.84 4.66 7.31
N ILE A 72 2.58 4.79 8.40
CA ILE A 72 2.33 5.79 9.45
C ILE A 72 3.43 6.85 9.43
N PHE A 73 3.04 8.11 9.32
CA PHE A 73 3.94 9.26 9.26
C PHE A 73 3.91 10.05 10.57
N GLN A 74 4.99 10.81 10.80
CA GLN A 74 5.11 11.65 12.00
C GLN A 74 4.00 12.69 12.05
N GLY A 75 3.84 13.49 11.00
CA GLY A 75 2.84 14.56 10.97
C GLY A 75 2.78 15.26 9.61
N PRO A 76 1.84 16.19 9.42
CA PRO A 76 1.65 16.88 8.13
C PRO A 76 2.85 17.75 7.72
N SER A 77 3.61 18.29 8.67
CA SER A 77 4.82 19.07 8.41
C SER A 77 6.07 18.22 8.17
N LYS A 78 6.01 16.92 8.50
CA LYS A 78 7.11 15.96 8.39
C LYS A 78 6.56 14.62 7.92
N LEU A 79 6.55 14.44 6.60
CA LEU A 79 6.20 13.16 5.95
C LEU A 79 7.35 12.14 6.09
N VAL A 80 7.76 11.90 7.33
CA VAL A 80 8.78 10.94 7.75
C VAL A 80 8.08 9.76 8.39
N GLY A 81 8.43 8.54 7.98
CA GLY A 81 7.90 7.32 8.57
C GLY A 81 8.17 7.21 10.07
N VAL A 82 7.19 6.71 10.82
CA VAL A 82 7.36 6.43 12.26
C VAL A 82 7.79 4.98 12.44
N ASN A 83 9.01 4.73 12.88
CA ASN A 83 9.44 3.37 13.25
C ASN A 83 8.72 2.85 14.49
N ASN A 84 8.45 1.56 14.58
CA ASN A 84 7.91 0.89 15.78
C ASN A 84 6.61 1.52 16.32
N ALA A 85 5.79 2.13 15.46
CA ALA A 85 4.42 2.48 15.82
C ALA A 85 3.58 1.20 15.83
N GLU A 86 2.78 1.01 16.87
CA GLU A 86 1.83 -0.09 16.94
C GLU A 86 0.60 0.26 16.11
N VAL A 87 0.23 -0.63 15.19
CA VAL A 87 -1.02 -0.59 14.44
C VAL A 87 -1.93 -1.66 15.02
N ARG A 88 -2.93 -1.22 15.77
CA ARG A 88 -3.87 -2.06 16.52
C ARG A 88 -5.17 -2.14 15.74
N MET A 89 -5.57 -3.34 15.38
CA MET A 89 -6.72 -3.59 14.52
C MET A 89 -7.69 -4.56 15.19
N THR A 90 -8.98 -4.36 14.94
CA THR A 90 -10.05 -5.26 15.41
C THR A 90 -11.03 -5.47 14.28
N ASP A 91 -11.34 -6.71 13.97
CA ASP A 91 -12.27 -7.06 12.90
C ASP A 91 -13.72 -7.17 13.36
N SER A 92 -14.64 -7.42 12.44
CA SER A 92 -16.08 -7.50 12.72
C SER A 92 -16.49 -8.72 13.56
N LEU A 93 -15.62 -9.72 13.66
CA LEU A 93 -15.79 -10.87 14.55
C LEU A 93 -15.18 -10.61 15.96
N GLY A 94 -14.55 -9.45 16.16
CA GLY A 94 -13.90 -9.09 17.42
C GLY A 94 -12.48 -9.62 17.57
N THR A 95 -11.91 -10.24 16.54
CA THR A 95 -10.51 -10.69 16.53
C THR A 95 -9.59 -9.48 16.50
N LYS A 96 -8.53 -9.50 17.32
CA LYS A 96 -7.58 -8.40 17.44
C LYS A 96 -6.23 -8.79 16.88
N HIS A 97 -5.58 -7.86 16.19
CA HIS A 97 -4.21 -8.01 15.71
C HIS A 97 -3.43 -6.72 15.97
N VAL A 98 -2.15 -6.87 16.32
CA VAL A 98 -1.24 -5.74 16.51
C VAL A 98 0.01 -6.02 15.71
N THR A 99 0.36 -5.11 14.81
CA THR A 99 1.62 -5.13 14.06
C THR A 99 2.41 -3.85 14.34
N LYS A 100 3.67 -3.82 13.94
CA LYS A 100 4.56 -2.66 14.09
C LYS A 100 5.07 -2.18 12.76
N THR A 101 5.20 -0.86 12.64
CA THR A 101 5.82 -0.24 11.48
C THR A 101 7.34 -0.39 11.50
N ASN A 102 7.96 -0.45 10.32
CA ASN A 102 9.40 -0.39 10.12
C ASN A 102 9.93 1.06 10.05
N CYS A 103 11.22 1.25 9.75
CA CYS A 103 11.86 2.57 9.83
C CYS A 103 11.33 3.62 8.85
N VAL A 104 10.70 3.20 7.74
CA VAL A 104 10.01 4.11 6.80
C VAL A 104 8.51 4.23 7.08
N GLY A 105 8.06 3.73 8.23
CA GLY A 105 6.67 3.80 8.68
C GLY A 105 5.76 2.72 8.08
N ASN A 106 6.26 1.83 7.22
CA ASN A 106 5.46 0.79 6.59
C ASN A 106 5.14 -0.32 7.56
N PHE A 107 3.93 -0.86 7.47
CA PHE A 107 3.55 -2.14 8.06
C PHE A 107 2.84 -2.98 7.00
N MET A 108 2.98 -4.29 7.12
CA MET A 108 2.36 -5.25 6.22
C MET A 108 1.95 -6.46 7.06
N VAL A 109 0.70 -6.87 6.95
CA VAL A 109 0.17 -8.07 7.61
C VAL A 109 -0.03 -9.14 6.55
N LYS A 110 0.49 -10.33 6.79
CA LYS A 110 0.38 -11.48 5.90
C LYS A 110 -0.83 -12.36 6.27
N PRO A 111 -1.35 -13.16 5.33
CA PRO A 111 -2.50 -14.03 5.60
C PRO A 111 -2.29 -15.06 6.72
N ASP A 112 -1.06 -15.52 6.92
CA ASP A 112 -0.69 -16.45 8.00
C ASP A 112 -0.57 -15.76 9.37
N GLU A 113 -0.44 -14.43 9.40
CA GLU A 113 -0.44 -13.63 10.62
C GLU A 113 -1.86 -13.23 11.04
N TRP A 114 -2.68 -12.79 10.08
CA TRP A 114 -4.08 -12.42 10.31
C TRP A 114 -4.89 -12.27 9.01
N ASP A 115 -6.08 -12.87 8.95
CA ASP A 115 -7.06 -12.72 7.86
C ASP A 115 -8.37 -12.10 8.39
N PRO A 116 -8.46 -10.76 8.46
CA PRO A 116 -9.57 -10.08 9.11
C PRO A 116 -10.89 -10.25 8.37
N LYS A 117 -11.98 -10.34 9.13
CA LYS A 117 -13.32 -10.14 8.58
C LYS A 117 -13.73 -8.69 8.68
N PHE A 118 -13.78 -8.02 7.55
CA PHE A 118 -14.19 -6.64 7.47
C PHE A 118 -15.66 -6.43 7.89
N PRO A 119 -16.06 -5.21 8.31
CA PRO A 119 -15.23 -4.01 8.46
C PRO A 119 -14.23 -4.11 9.63
N ILE A 120 -13.15 -3.33 9.59
CA ILE A 120 -12.15 -3.29 10.67
C ILE A 120 -12.07 -1.90 11.32
N LEU A 121 -11.82 -1.89 12.63
CA LEU A 121 -11.43 -0.71 13.41
C LEU A 121 -9.92 -0.66 13.52
N VAL A 122 -9.34 0.54 13.43
CA VAL A 122 -7.88 0.74 13.49
C VAL A 122 -7.52 1.85 14.46
N ALA A 123 -6.46 1.63 15.22
CA ALA A 123 -5.80 2.64 16.04
C ALA A 123 -4.28 2.53 15.89
N VAL A 124 -3.59 3.67 15.98
CA VAL A 124 -2.12 3.74 15.90
C VAL A 124 -1.56 4.34 17.18
N ALA A 125 -0.47 3.77 17.70
CA ALA A 125 0.08 4.17 18.99
C ALA A 125 1.60 4.15 19.03
N LYS A 126 2.20 5.09 19.77
CA LYS A 126 3.62 5.07 20.16
C LYS A 126 3.87 6.04 21.31
N GLY A 127 4.69 5.64 22.28
CA GLY A 127 5.21 6.55 23.32
C GLY A 127 4.11 7.33 24.06
N GLY A 128 3.00 6.67 24.39
CA GLY A 128 1.85 7.29 25.06
C GLY A 128 0.86 8.03 24.14
N THR A 129 1.23 8.29 22.88
CA THR A 129 0.32 8.84 21.87
C THR A 129 -0.55 7.75 21.28
N LEU A 130 -1.83 8.02 21.10
CA LEU A 130 -2.81 7.09 20.52
C LEU A 130 -3.80 7.84 19.64
N ARG A 131 -3.89 7.45 18.36
CA ARG A 131 -4.88 7.95 17.41
C ARG A 131 -5.80 6.82 16.99
N ARG A 132 -7.10 7.09 16.93
CA ARG A 132 -8.11 6.12 16.46
C ARG A 132 -8.72 6.65 15.18
N MET A 133 -8.98 5.76 14.23
CA MET A 133 -9.85 6.11 13.13
C MET A 133 -11.26 6.38 13.66
N ASN A 134 -11.90 7.43 13.15
CA ASN A 134 -13.28 7.77 13.52
C ASN A 134 -14.30 6.88 12.80
N SER A 135 -13.93 6.34 11.63
CA SER A 135 -14.74 5.43 10.84
C SER A 135 -14.12 4.03 10.82
N VAL A 136 -14.94 3.04 10.48
CA VAL A 136 -14.47 1.70 10.13
C VAL A 136 -13.91 1.69 8.71
N ILE A 137 -12.98 0.79 8.46
CA ILE A 137 -12.54 0.46 7.11
C ILE A 137 -13.48 -0.60 6.54
N GLY A 138 -14.09 -0.30 5.40
CA GLY A 138 -15.15 -1.12 4.80
C GLY A 138 -14.68 -2.44 4.21
N ARG A 139 -13.92 -2.43 3.11
CA ARG A 139 -13.36 -3.62 2.43
C ARG A 139 -12.01 -3.32 1.76
N GLU A 140 -11.34 -2.28 2.23
CA GLU A 140 -10.09 -1.79 1.66
C GLU A 140 -8.95 -2.17 2.60
N ALA A 141 -8.02 -3.00 2.13
CA ALA A 141 -6.91 -3.50 2.92
C ALA A 141 -5.68 -2.57 2.91
N SER A 142 -5.62 -1.61 1.98
CA SER A 142 -4.56 -0.60 1.90
C SER A 142 -4.99 0.71 2.54
N CYS A 143 -4.31 1.12 3.62
CA CYS A 143 -4.55 2.45 4.20
C CYS A 143 -4.35 3.56 3.15
N GLY A 144 -3.34 3.41 2.28
CA GLY A 144 -2.98 4.36 1.23
C GLY A 144 -4.02 4.53 0.10
N SER A 145 -5.05 3.69 0.03
CA SER A 145 -6.15 3.87 -0.91
C SER A 145 -7.08 5.03 -0.48
N CYS A 146 -7.28 5.18 0.82
CA CYS A 146 -8.04 6.29 1.40
C CYS A 146 -7.12 7.45 1.79
N HIS A 147 -6.02 7.15 2.49
CA HIS A 147 -5.07 8.10 3.02
C HIS A 147 -3.96 8.40 2.01
N THR A 148 -4.23 9.31 1.09
CA THR A 148 -3.36 9.59 -0.06
C THR A 148 -2.37 10.75 0.20
N PRO A 149 -1.22 10.80 -0.51
CA PRO A 149 -0.26 11.91 -0.39
C PRO A 149 -0.72 13.22 -1.05
N ASN A 150 -1.78 13.21 -1.86
CA ASN A 150 -2.31 14.42 -2.48
C ASN A 150 -2.92 15.36 -1.43
N LEU A 151 -2.11 16.30 -0.97
CA LEU A 151 -2.51 17.46 -0.15
C LEU A 151 -3.35 18.47 -0.95
N ASP A 152 -3.39 18.34 -2.29
CA ASP A 152 -4.17 19.18 -3.20
C ASP A 152 -5.67 18.81 -3.23
N ARG A 153 -6.07 17.72 -2.56
CA ARG A 153 -7.48 17.52 -2.22
C ARG A 153 -7.86 18.60 -1.21
N ASP A 154 -9.03 19.19 -1.43
CA ASP A 154 -9.75 20.09 -0.53
C ASP A 154 -9.17 20.08 0.89
N PRO A 155 -8.75 21.21 1.50
CA PRO A 155 -8.21 21.23 2.86
C PRO A 155 -9.19 20.69 3.93
N THR A 156 -10.46 20.41 3.57
CA THR A 156 -11.45 19.70 4.38
C THR A 156 -11.50 18.17 4.14
N SER A 157 -10.72 17.65 3.18
CA SER A 157 -10.57 16.23 2.87
C SER A 157 -9.96 15.51 4.07
N GLN A 158 -10.81 14.76 4.78
CA GLN A 158 -10.50 14.09 6.05
C GLN A 158 -9.53 12.91 5.91
N LEU A 159 -9.07 12.59 4.69
CA LEU A 159 -8.30 11.38 4.38
C LEU A 159 -6.95 11.74 3.72
N VAL A 160 -6.17 12.57 4.43
CA VAL A 160 -4.73 12.75 4.17
C VAL A 160 -3.94 11.54 4.69
N GLN A 161 -2.62 11.52 4.49
CA GLN A 161 -1.74 10.50 5.06
C GLN A 161 -1.97 10.27 6.57
N VAL A 162 -1.73 9.05 7.04
CA VAL A 162 -1.98 8.68 8.44
C VAL A 162 -0.88 9.26 9.32
N PHE A 163 -1.23 10.23 10.17
CA PHE A 163 -0.31 10.89 11.09
C PHE A 163 -0.47 10.38 12.51
N LEU A 164 0.66 10.13 13.18
CA LEU A 164 0.65 9.77 14.60
C LEU A 164 0.67 11.00 15.51
N PHE A 165 1.46 12.01 15.15
CA PHE A 165 1.66 13.23 15.93
C PHE A 165 1.00 14.44 15.23
N GLY A 166 0.46 15.36 16.03
CA GLY A 166 -0.05 16.65 15.56
C GLY A 166 1.05 17.63 15.15
N THR A 167 0.68 18.81 14.63
CA THR A 167 1.63 19.87 14.22
C THR A 167 2.49 20.41 15.36
N GLU A 168 1.96 20.39 16.58
CA GLU A 168 2.62 20.87 17.80
C GLU A 168 3.29 19.73 18.60
N GLU A 169 3.05 18.48 18.21
CA GLU A 169 3.59 17.31 18.90
C GLU A 169 4.93 16.93 18.27
N VAL A 170 6.01 17.00 19.05
CA VAL A 170 7.34 16.58 18.59
C VAL A 170 7.38 15.06 18.53
N GLY A 171 7.22 14.51 17.33
CA GLY A 171 7.44 13.08 17.09
C GLY A 171 8.86 12.65 17.46
N ALA A 172 9.01 11.38 17.87
CA ALA A 172 10.32 10.81 18.18
C ALA A 172 11.32 11.10 17.04
N GLY A 173 12.54 11.54 17.40
CA GLY A 173 13.58 11.94 16.45
C GLY A 173 13.88 10.89 15.37
N PRO A 174 14.55 11.29 14.27
CA PRO A 174 14.81 10.39 13.15
C PRO A 174 15.48 9.11 13.63
N VAL A 175 14.90 7.97 13.26
CA VAL A 175 15.48 6.67 13.50
C VAL A 175 16.44 6.36 12.36
N GLU A 176 17.58 5.77 12.67
CA GLU A 176 18.49 5.24 11.67
C GLU A 176 17.75 4.25 10.76
N CYS A 177 17.76 4.52 9.46
CA CYS A 177 17.06 3.75 8.44
C CYS A 177 18.01 3.61 7.25
N GLU A 178 18.06 2.42 6.66
CA GLU A 178 18.96 2.15 5.51
C GLU A 178 18.56 2.94 4.25
N VAL A 179 17.34 3.46 4.21
CA VAL A 179 16.86 4.39 3.19
C VAL A 179 16.35 5.67 3.84
N ASP A 180 16.30 6.74 3.06
CA ASP A 180 15.69 8.01 3.48
C ASP A 180 14.20 7.77 3.84
N PRO A 181 13.78 7.99 5.11
CA PRO A 181 12.44 7.67 5.56
C PRO A 181 11.39 8.73 5.19
N ARG A 182 11.80 9.79 4.47
CA ARG A 182 10.88 10.78 3.91
C ARG A 182 10.15 10.20 2.71
N ILE A 183 8.84 10.48 2.62
CA ILE A 183 8.09 10.19 1.39
C ILE A 183 8.73 10.96 0.22
N ARG A 184 8.83 10.30 -0.95
CA ARG A 184 9.31 10.88 -2.19
C ARG A 184 8.23 10.82 -3.25
#